data_AF-A0A837HV45-F1
#
_entry.id   AF-A0A837HV45-F1
#
_cell.length_a   1.000
_cell.length_b   1.000
_cell.length_c   1.000
_cell.angle_alpha   90.00
_cell.angle_beta   90.00
_cell.angle_gamma   90.00
#
_symmetry.space_group_name_H-M   'P 1'
#
loop_
_entity.id
_entity.type
_entity.pdbx_description
1 polymer ?
#
loop_
_entity_poly.entity_id
_entity_poly.type
_entity_poly.pdbx_seq_one_letter_code
_entity_poly.pdbx_strand_id
1 'polypeptide(L)' 'MPITKKGKKILKAMKKQYGGKKGKQVFYASINKGVIKGAEGRKRHVAITKGKKHGKK' A
#
# COMPACT_ATOMS: atom_id res chain seq x y z
N MET A 1 1.46 -9.92 -1.29
CA MET A 1 1.10 -8.93 -0.24
C MET A 1 -0.36 -9.10 0.13
N PRO A 2 -0.71 -9.21 1.42
CA PRO A 2 -2.11 -9.14 1.83
C PRO A 2 -2.69 -7.79 1.39
N ILE A 3 -3.91 -7.77 0.86
CA ILE A 3 -4.59 -6.55 0.40
C ILE A 3 -5.73 -6.18 1.35
N THR A 4 -5.85 -4.91 1.71
CA THR A 4 -6.95 -4.44 2.56
C THR A 4 -8.26 -4.35 1.75
N LYS A 5 -9.39 -4.16 2.43
CA LYS A 5 -10.67 -3.82 1.77
C LYS A 5 -10.53 -2.57 0.88
N LYS A 6 -9.74 -1.57 1.32
CA LYS A 6 -9.40 -0.38 0.54
C LYS A 6 -8.56 -0.75 -0.69
N GLY A 7 -7.54 -1.59 -0.52
CA GLY A 7 -6.70 -2.09 -1.62
C GLY A 7 -7.50 -2.81 -2.70
N LYS A 8 -8.49 -3.63 -2.32
CA LYS A 8 -9.39 -4.32 -3.26
C LYS A 8 -10.21 -3.33 -4.10
N LYS A 9 -10.73 -2.25 -3.52
CA LYS A 9 -11.47 -1.20 -4.24
C LYS A 9 -10.58 -0.51 -5.28
N ILE A 10 -9.36 -0.13 -4.89
CA ILE A 10 -8.39 0.53 -5.75
C ILE A 10 -7.92 -0.41 -6.87
N LEU A 11 -7.67 -1.68 -6.55
CA LEU A 11 -7.32 -2.70 -7.55
C LEU A 11 -8.44 -2.89 -8.58
N LYS A 12 -9.71 -2.85 -8.16
CA LYS A 12 -10.86 -2.93 -9.09
C LYS A 12 -10.91 -1.71 -10.01
N ALA A 13 -10.71 -0.51 -9.47
CA ALA A 13 -10.65 0.73 -10.26
C ALA A 13 -9.47 0.70 -11.27
N MET A 14 -8.28 0.30 -10.83
CA MET A 14 -7.09 0.15 -11.67
C MET A 14 -7.30 -0.87 -12.79
N LYS A 15 -7.94 -2.01 -12.49
CA LYS A 15 -8.31 -3.00 -13.52
C LYS A 15 -9.33 -2.47 -14.52
N LYS A 16 -10.28 -1.64 -14.08
CA LYS A 16 -11.26 -1.00 -14.98
C LYS A 16 -10.60 0.04 -15.89
N GLN A 17 -9.61 0.77 -15.38
CA GLN A 17 -8.94 1.84 -16.12
C GLN A 17 -7.84 1.32 -17.07
N TYR A 18 -7.01 0.38 -16.60
CA TYR A 18 -5.84 -0.10 -17.35
C TYR A 18 -5.99 -1.51 -17.91
N GLY A 19 -7.04 -2.23 -17.52
CA GLY A 19 -7.24 -3.65 -17.86
C GLY A 19 -6.71 -4.62 -16.80
N GLY A 20 -7.07 -5.90 -16.93
CA GLY A 20 -6.84 -6.92 -15.91
C GLY A 20 -5.36 -7.13 -15.53
N LYS A 21 -4.46 -7.26 -16.52
CA LYS A 21 -3.02 -7.44 -16.30
C LYS A 21 -2.33 -6.14 -15.91
N LYS A 22 -2.46 -5.09 -16.73
CA LYS A 22 -1.80 -3.79 -16.50
C LYS A 22 -2.27 -3.14 -15.19
N GLY A 23 -3.57 -3.19 -14.88
CA GLY A 23 -4.11 -2.64 -13.63
C GLY A 23 -3.56 -3.33 -12.38
N LYS A 24 -3.27 -4.64 -12.44
CA LYS A 24 -2.55 -5.34 -11.35
C LYS A 24 -1.11 -4.85 -11.24
N GLN A 25 -0.38 -4.73 -12.35
CA GLN A 25 1.02 -4.30 -12.36
C GLN A 25 1.18 -2.88 -11.79
N VAL A 26 0.37 -1.93 -12.28
CA VAL A 26 0.39 -0.53 -11.82
C VAL A 26 0.04 -0.44 -10.34
N PHE A 27 -0.95 -1.20 -9.87
CA PHE A 27 -1.33 -1.24 -8.46
C PHE A 27 -0.17 -1.66 -7.55
N TYR A 28 0.48 -2.78 -7.84
CA TYR A 28 1.60 -3.26 -7.01
C TYR A 28 2.83 -2.36 -7.10
N ALA A 29 3.14 -1.80 -8.28
CA ALA A 29 4.20 -0.81 -8.42
C ALA A 29 3.94 0.45 -7.59
N SER A 30 2.69 0.95 -7.59
CA SER A 30 2.29 2.14 -6.84
C SER A 30 2.29 1.92 -5.33
N ILE A 31 2.00 0.69 -4.89
CA ILE A 31 2.14 0.28 -3.48
C ILE A 31 3.61 0.28 -3.07
N ASN A 32 4.48 -0.38 -3.84
CA ASN A 32 5.92 -0.44 -3.54
C ASN A 32 6.56 0.96 -3.53
N LYS A 33 6.10 1.86 -4.39
CA LYS A 33 6.53 3.26 -4.46
C LYS A 33 5.97 4.13 -3.31
N GLY A 34 5.07 3.60 -2.48
CA GLY A 34 4.47 4.31 -1.35
C GLY A 34 3.40 5.35 -1.73
N VAL A 35 2.95 5.37 -2.99
CA VAL A 35 1.92 6.29 -3.50
C VAL A 35 0.55 5.95 -2.92
N ILE A 36 0.25 4.65 -2.83
CA ILE A 36 -1.06 4.17 -2.37
C ILE A 36 -0.95 3.66 -0.93
N LYS A 37 -0.98 4.58 0.03
CA LYS A 37 -0.92 4.26 1.46
C LYS A 37 -2.21 3.57 1.94
N GLY A 38 -2.04 2.46 2.66
CA GLY A 38 -3.14 1.67 3.25
C GLY A 38 -3.90 0.76 2.28
N ALA A 39 -3.45 0.64 1.03
CA ALA A 39 -3.95 -0.38 0.10
C ALA A 39 -3.33 -1.77 0.38
N GLU A 40 -2.07 -1.79 0.77
CA GLU A 40 -1.44 -2.98 1.30
C GLU A 40 -1.91 -3.23 2.74
N GLY A 41 -2.24 -4.48 3.05
CA GLY A 41 -2.40 -4.90 4.43
C GLY A 41 -1.08 -4.67 5.12
N ARG A 42 -1.08 -3.97 6.26
CA ARG A 42 0.09 -3.90 7.14
C ARG A 42 0.59 -5.34 7.29
N LYS A 43 1.74 -5.69 6.69
CA LYS A 43 2.68 -6.56 7.41
C LYS A 43 2.76 -5.88 8.76
N ARG A 44 2.29 -6.55 9.82
CA ARG A 44 2.46 -6.05 11.17
C ARG A 44 3.94 -5.68 11.25
N HIS A 45 4.22 -4.38 11.19
CA HIS A 45 5.46 -3.85 11.70
C HIS A 45 5.25 -4.14 13.19
N VAL A 46 5.65 -5.34 13.61
CA VAL A 46 5.93 -5.57 15.03
C VAL A 46 6.88 -4.42 15.31
N ALA A 47 6.37 -3.46 16.08
CA ALA A 47 7.13 -2.32 16.47
C ALA A 47 8.24 -2.88 17.35
N ILE A 48 9.35 -3.28 16.72
CA ILE A 48 10.65 -3.21 17.36
C ILE A 48 10.85 -1.71 17.52
N THR A 49 10.42 -1.25 18.69
CA THR A 49 10.68 0.01 19.37
C THR A 49 11.93 0.72 18.84
N LYS A 50 11.79 1.44 17.72
CA LYS A 50 12.81 2.42 17.34
C LYS A 50 12.43 3.73 18.02
N GLY A 51 12.98 3.90 19.22
CA GLY A 51 12.98 5.16 19.93
C GLY A 51 13.42 6.27 18.98
N LYS A 52 12.54 7.23 18.74
CA LYS A 52 12.90 8.55 18.25
C LYS A 52 12.13 9.54 19.10
N LYS A 53 12.69 9.81 20.28
CA LYS A 53 12.43 11.00 21.07
C LYS A 53 12.48 12.19 20.10
N HIS A 54 11.35 12.81 19.83
CA HIS A 54 11.35 14.18 19.31
C HIS A 54 11.80 15.06 20.47
N GLY A 55 13.08 15.42 20.47
CA GLY A 55 13.63 16.52 21.24
C GLY A 55 14.07 17.62 20.28
N LYS A 56 14.00 18.87 20.78
CA LYS A 56 14.18 20.17 20.13
C LYS A 56 12.89 20.65 19.44
N LYS A 57 12.23 21.69 19.95
CA LYS A 57 12.78 23.01 20.28
C LYS A 57 12.07 23.62 21.48
#